data_AF-A0A7C0W531-F1
#
_entry.id   AF-A0A7C0W531-F1
#
_cell.length_a   1.000
_cell.length_b   1.000
_cell.length_c   1.000
_cell.angle_alpha   90.00
_cell.angle_beta   90.00
_cell.angle_gamma   90.00
#
_symmetry.space_group_name_H-M   'P 1'
#
loop_
_entity.id
_entity.type
_entity.pdbx_description
1 polymer ?
#
loop_
_entity_poly.entity_id
_entity_poly.type
_entity_poly.pdbx_seq_one_letter_code
_entity_poly.pdbx_strand_id
1 'polypeptide(L)'
;LPGCPANADNITATLVHYLTFGSLPATDSKGRPLFAYGTRIHDACERRAHFDAGQFVLEWGDAGHKKGWCLYKMGCKGPSTFHNCPIIRWNEATSWPVGAGHGCVGCSEPDFWDTMTDFYARLPKVTGFGAEATADKIGLGIAAATAVGFGAHGVAKAIQRRAGLGSEGPAPGSMEDDTDGSE
;
A
#
# COMPACT_ATOMS: atom_id res chain seq x y z
N LEU A 1 7.04 25.21 16.17
CA LEU A 1 7.39 23.76 16.18
C LEU A 1 6.19 22.96 16.68
N PRO A 2 5.16 22.72 15.85
CA PRO A 2 3.96 22.02 16.28
C PRO A 2 4.15 20.51 16.52
N GLY A 3 3.24 19.93 17.28
CA GLY A 3 3.30 18.55 17.77
C GLY A 3 2.81 18.50 19.21
N CYS A 4 2.23 17.38 19.63
CA CYS A 4 1.78 17.15 21.01
C CYS A 4 2.52 15.94 21.60
N PRO A 5 3.75 16.10 22.13
CA PRO A 5 4.54 17.34 22.22
C PRO A 5 5.31 17.66 20.93
N ALA A 6 6.12 18.73 20.94
CA ALA A 6 7.14 18.92 19.93
C ALA A 6 8.27 17.89 20.11
N ASN A 7 8.84 17.41 19.01
CA ASN A 7 9.94 16.44 19.06
C ASN A 7 11.24 17.10 19.55
N ALA A 8 11.93 16.46 20.51
CA ALA A 8 13.12 17.00 21.16
C ALA A 8 14.28 17.23 20.18
N ASP A 9 14.47 16.34 19.19
CA ASP A 9 15.51 16.48 18.17
C ASP A 9 15.19 17.64 17.23
N ASN A 10 13.90 17.85 16.89
CA ASN A 10 13.49 18.99 16.07
C ASN A 10 13.71 20.35 16.79
N ILE A 11 13.47 20.40 18.11
CA ILE A 11 13.76 21.59 18.93
C ILE A 11 15.28 21.84 18.92
N THR A 12 16.06 20.81 19.25
CA THR A 12 17.52 20.89 19.32
C THR A 12 18.12 21.30 17.98
N ALA A 13 17.69 20.68 16.88
CA ALA A 13 18.12 21.02 15.53
C ALA A 13 17.79 22.48 15.16
N THR A 14 16.63 22.99 15.55
CA THR A 14 16.26 24.40 15.31
C THR A 14 17.20 25.35 16.06
N LEU A 15 17.50 25.07 17.32
CA LEU A 15 18.41 25.88 18.15
C LEU A 15 19.84 25.84 17.59
N VAL A 16 20.35 24.65 17.30
CA VAL A 16 21.69 24.47 16.72
C VAL A 16 21.79 25.19 15.38
N HIS A 17 20.79 25.07 14.50
CA HIS A 17 20.78 25.80 13.23
C HIS A 17 20.91 27.32 13.44
N TYR A 18 20.13 27.89 14.35
CA TYR A 18 20.19 29.33 14.63
C TYR A 18 21.56 29.76 15.18
N LEU A 19 22.11 29.00 16.13
CA LEU A 19 23.42 29.30 16.73
C LEU A 19 24.57 29.15 15.73
N THR A 20 24.50 28.19 14.82
CA THR A 20 25.54 27.93 13.82
C THR A 20 25.48 28.91 12.65
N PHE A 21 24.28 29.22 12.15
CA PHE A 21 24.11 29.98 10.90
C PHE A 21 23.66 31.43 11.12
N GLY A 22 23.41 31.85 12.37
CA GLY A 22 22.93 33.20 12.69
C GLY A 22 21.54 33.54 12.12
N SER A 23 20.78 32.52 11.69
CA SER A 23 19.47 32.68 11.05
C SER A 23 18.56 31.48 11.30
N LEU A 24 17.25 31.71 11.28
CA LEU A 24 16.25 30.65 11.42
C LEU A 24 16.22 29.77 10.16
N PRO A 25 15.87 28.47 10.29
CA PRO A 25 15.76 27.57 9.14
C PRO A 25 14.63 28.02 8.20
N ALA A 26 14.72 27.59 6.94
CA ALA A 26 13.65 27.79 5.97
C ALA A 26 12.33 27.15 6.45
N THR A 27 11.22 27.84 6.24
CA THR A 27 9.89 27.42 6.72
C THR A 27 8.89 27.26 5.59
N ASP A 28 7.86 26.45 5.85
CA ASP A 28 6.64 26.44 5.03
C ASP A 28 5.77 27.70 5.26
N SER A 29 4.63 27.77 4.57
CA SER A 29 3.68 28.89 4.67
C SER A 29 3.03 29.04 6.05
N LYS A 30 3.14 28.04 6.94
CA LYS A 30 2.69 28.09 8.33
C LYS A 30 3.83 28.43 9.31
N GLY A 31 5.01 28.79 8.81
CA GLY A 31 6.17 29.10 9.64
C GLY A 31 6.81 27.87 10.29
N ARG A 32 6.58 26.66 9.75
CA ARG A 32 7.13 25.42 10.29
C ARG A 32 8.45 25.08 9.57
N PRO A 33 9.55 24.72 10.27
CA PRO A 33 10.81 24.38 9.62
C PRO A 33 10.70 23.22 8.63
N LEU A 34 11.18 23.42 7.41
CA LEU A 34 11.01 22.44 6.32
C LEU A 34 11.66 21.08 6.62
N PHE A 35 12.77 21.05 7.37
CA PHE A 35 13.40 19.78 7.74
C PHE A 35 12.51 18.90 8.65
N ALA A 36 11.58 19.51 9.39
CA ALA A 36 10.70 18.81 10.33
C ALA A 36 9.28 18.62 9.78
N TYR A 37 8.80 19.53 8.94
CA TYR A 37 7.40 19.59 8.49
C TYR A 37 7.26 19.69 6.96
N GLY A 38 8.32 19.51 6.19
CA GLY A 38 8.30 19.64 4.72
C GLY A 38 7.59 18.49 3.99
N THR A 39 7.43 17.34 4.65
CA THR A 39 6.87 16.12 4.06
C THR A 39 5.76 15.56 4.95
N ARG A 40 4.74 14.95 4.33
CA ARG A 40 3.68 14.25 5.05
C ARG A 40 4.22 12.95 5.65
N ILE A 41 3.70 12.56 6.81
CA ILE A 41 4.04 11.29 7.47
C ILE A 41 3.86 10.11 6.51
N HIS A 42 2.79 10.10 5.72
CA HIS A 42 2.50 8.98 4.82
C HIS A 42 3.49 8.82 3.66
N ASP A 43 4.15 9.89 3.26
CA ASP A 43 5.11 9.86 2.14
C ASP A 43 6.46 9.26 2.55
N ALA A 44 6.75 9.18 3.86
CA ALA A 44 7.96 8.57 4.41
C ALA A 44 7.66 7.36 5.33
N CYS A 45 6.41 6.89 5.37
CA CYS A 45 5.98 5.84 6.29
C CYS A 45 6.56 4.46 5.92
N GLU A 46 7.17 3.78 6.90
CA GLU A 46 7.70 2.41 6.72
C GLU A 46 6.63 1.37 6.35
N ARG A 47 5.36 1.63 6.67
CA ARG A 47 4.22 0.76 6.32
C ARG A 47 3.56 1.12 4.98
N ARG A 48 4.18 2.00 4.18
CA ARG A 48 3.62 2.48 2.91
C ARG A 48 3.41 1.36 1.89
N ALA A 49 4.36 0.43 1.79
CA ALA A 49 4.22 -0.73 0.89
C ALA A 49 2.93 -1.52 1.19
N HIS A 50 2.60 -1.74 2.47
CA HIS A 50 1.35 -2.39 2.86
C HIS A 50 0.11 -1.58 2.48
N PHE A 51 0.16 -0.25 2.54
CA PHE A 51 -0.94 0.60 2.08
C PHE A 51 -1.19 0.41 0.59
N ASP A 52 -0.13 0.48 -0.23
CA ASP A 52 -0.22 0.36 -1.70
C ASP A 52 -0.68 -1.06 -2.11
N ALA A 53 -0.24 -2.08 -1.37
CA ALA A 53 -0.68 -3.46 -1.45
C ALA A 53 -2.12 -3.72 -0.97
N GLY A 54 -2.77 -2.75 -0.33
CA GLY A 54 -4.10 -2.96 0.25
C GLY A 54 -4.12 -3.90 1.48
N GLN A 55 -2.96 -4.09 2.11
CA GLN A 55 -2.77 -4.88 3.32
C GLN A 55 -2.99 -3.98 4.54
N PHE A 56 -4.15 -4.14 5.17
CA PHE A 56 -4.58 -3.28 6.27
C PHE A 56 -4.84 -4.07 7.54
N VAL A 57 -4.55 -3.42 8.67
CA VAL A 57 -5.12 -3.81 9.95
C VAL A 57 -6.62 -3.49 9.91
N LEU A 58 -7.44 -4.46 10.33
CA LEU A 58 -8.89 -4.34 10.41
C LEU A 58 -9.37 -4.34 11.86
N GLU A 59 -8.65 -5.05 12.73
CA GLU A 59 -8.94 -5.13 14.16
C GLU A 59 -7.64 -5.12 14.98
N TRP A 60 -7.71 -4.57 16.19
CA TRP A 60 -6.56 -4.53 17.09
C TRP A 60 -6.12 -5.95 17.48
N GLY A 61 -4.92 -6.33 17.03
CA GLY A 61 -4.30 -7.61 17.35
C GLY A 61 -4.58 -8.71 16.33
N ASP A 62 -5.23 -8.39 15.21
CA ASP A 62 -5.37 -9.28 14.07
C ASP A 62 -4.00 -9.66 13.46
N ALA A 63 -4.03 -10.57 12.47
CA ALA A 63 -2.82 -11.02 11.81
C ALA A 63 -2.07 -9.88 11.10
N GLY A 64 -2.79 -8.90 10.56
CA GLY A 64 -2.19 -7.72 9.92
C GLY A 64 -1.49 -6.83 10.94
N HIS A 65 -2.10 -6.62 12.11
CA HIS A 65 -1.56 -5.80 13.18
C HIS A 65 -0.23 -6.37 13.67
N LYS A 66 -0.20 -7.68 13.93
CA LYS A 66 1.00 -8.43 14.34
C LYS A 66 2.10 -8.44 13.27
N LYS A 67 1.72 -8.33 12.00
CA LYS A 67 2.65 -8.26 10.85
C LYS A 67 3.08 -6.83 10.49
N GLY A 68 2.61 -5.81 11.20
CA GLY A 68 2.97 -4.42 10.90
C GLY A 68 2.28 -3.85 9.65
N TRP A 69 1.10 -4.37 9.27
CA TRP A 69 0.34 -3.85 8.14
C TRP A 69 -0.16 -2.41 8.35
N CYS A 70 -0.66 -1.81 7.28
CA CYS A 70 -1.05 -0.41 7.29
C CYS A 70 -2.25 -0.14 8.22
N LEU A 71 -2.14 0.92 9.03
CA LEU A 71 -3.14 1.35 10.01
C LEU A 71 -4.18 2.31 9.43
N TYR A 72 -4.23 2.51 8.11
CA TYR A 72 -5.16 3.45 7.49
C TYR A 72 -6.62 3.14 7.84
N LYS A 73 -7.03 1.86 7.78
CA LYS A 73 -8.39 1.44 8.14
C LYS A 73 -8.69 1.54 9.64
N MET A 74 -7.65 1.69 10.48
CA MET A 74 -7.75 1.99 11.90
C MET A 74 -7.74 3.51 12.19
N GLY A 75 -7.83 4.35 11.16
CA GLY A 75 -8.00 5.81 11.29
C GLY A 75 -6.72 6.64 11.22
N CYS A 76 -5.57 6.05 10.84
CA CYS A 76 -4.31 6.78 10.74
C CYS A 76 -4.42 8.05 9.86
N LYS A 77 -4.10 9.20 10.46
CA LYS A 77 -4.15 10.55 9.85
C LYS A 77 -2.84 10.99 9.19
N GLY A 78 -1.86 10.09 9.13
CA GLY A 78 -0.58 10.31 8.46
C GLY A 78 -0.67 10.87 7.03
N PRO A 79 -1.67 10.50 6.20
CA PRO A 79 -1.86 11.07 4.86
C PRO A 79 -2.13 12.58 4.81
N SER A 80 -2.59 13.17 5.92
CA SER A 80 -2.91 14.60 6.02
C SER A 80 -2.08 15.32 7.08
N THR A 81 -1.00 14.70 7.57
CA THR A 81 -0.18 15.24 8.67
C THR A 81 1.25 15.45 8.24
N PHE A 82 1.78 16.65 8.39
CA PHE A 82 3.18 16.98 8.13
C PHE A 82 3.98 16.87 9.42
N HIS A 83 4.91 15.91 9.46
CA HIS A 83 5.92 15.76 10.51
C HIS A 83 6.93 14.67 10.07
N ASN A 84 8.19 14.82 10.45
CA ASN A 84 9.25 13.84 10.21
C ASN A 84 9.27 12.64 11.19
N CYS A 85 8.16 12.35 11.90
CA CYS A 85 8.05 11.19 12.81
C CYS A 85 8.56 9.85 12.22
N PRO A 86 8.25 9.48 10.96
CA PRO A 86 8.75 8.21 10.41
C PRO A 86 10.26 8.23 10.11
N ILE A 87 10.89 9.41 10.04
CA ILE A 87 12.30 9.57 9.67
C ILE A 87 13.16 9.60 10.94
N ILE A 88 12.92 10.58 11.81
CA ILE A 88 13.74 10.78 13.02
C ILE A 88 13.21 10.02 14.25
N ARG A 89 11.93 9.60 14.21
CA ARG A 89 11.25 8.89 15.30
C ARG A 89 11.26 9.72 16.59
N TRP A 90 11.08 9.07 17.73
CA TRP A 90 11.01 9.65 19.06
C TRP A 90 11.94 8.89 20.00
N ASN A 91 12.49 9.62 20.99
CA ASN A 91 13.31 9.08 22.07
C ASN A 91 14.55 8.35 21.54
N GLU A 92 15.54 9.08 21.02
CA GLU A 92 16.77 8.51 20.43
C GLU A 92 16.46 7.52 19.29
N ALA A 93 15.53 7.94 18.45
CA ALA A 93 15.00 7.16 17.35
C ALA A 93 14.37 5.79 17.73
N THR A 94 14.02 5.56 19.00
CA THR A 94 13.48 4.28 19.49
C THR A 94 12.21 3.88 18.76
N SER A 95 11.21 4.76 18.71
CA SER A 95 9.90 4.42 18.12
C SER A 95 9.12 5.66 17.71
N TRP A 96 7.93 5.46 17.17
CA TRP A 96 6.96 6.50 16.82
C TRP A 96 5.57 5.86 16.77
N PRO A 97 4.47 6.62 16.78
CA PRO A 97 3.12 6.05 16.97
C PRO A 97 2.80 4.86 16.06
N VAL A 98 3.05 4.99 14.75
CA VAL A 98 2.75 3.92 13.77
C VAL A 98 3.74 2.77 13.91
N GLY A 99 5.01 3.03 14.20
CA GLY A 99 5.98 1.97 14.53
C GLY A 99 5.53 1.14 15.72
N ALA A 100 4.97 1.80 16.75
CA ALA A 100 4.40 1.17 17.94
C ALA A 100 3.02 0.52 17.72
N GLY A 101 2.43 0.61 16.52
CA GLY A 101 1.16 -0.03 16.19
C GLY A 101 -0.09 0.86 16.28
N HIS A 102 0.03 2.13 16.65
CA HIS A 102 -1.11 3.06 16.67
C HIS A 102 -1.08 4.04 15.49
N GLY A 103 -2.25 4.32 14.89
CA GLY A 103 -2.36 5.30 13.83
C GLY A 103 -1.89 6.70 14.28
N CYS A 104 -1.30 7.47 13.37
CA CYS A 104 -1.06 8.89 13.63
C CYS A 104 -2.40 9.60 13.87
N VAL A 105 -2.47 10.48 14.86
CA VAL A 105 -3.68 11.27 15.18
C VAL A 105 -3.67 12.67 14.57
N GLY A 106 -2.57 13.08 13.94
CA GLY A 106 -2.43 14.39 13.32
C GLY A 106 -1.98 15.52 14.24
N CYS A 107 -1.32 15.19 15.36
CA CYS A 107 -1.02 16.16 16.44
C CYS A 107 -0.13 17.36 16.07
N SER A 108 0.43 17.40 14.87
CA SER A 108 1.21 18.53 14.35
C SER A 108 0.45 19.44 13.40
N GLU A 109 -0.79 19.09 13.04
CA GLU A 109 -1.66 19.94 12.25
C GLU A 109 -2.50 20.87 13.12
N PRO A 110 -2.84 22.07 12.62
CA PRO A 110 -3.75 22.98 13.30
C PRO A 110 -5.08 22.31 13.63
N ASP A 111 -5.59 22.56 14.83
CA ASP A 111 -6.92 22.15 15.27
C ASP A 111 -7.19 20.64 15.09
N PHE A 112 -6.17 19.80 15.24
CA PHE A 112 -6.31 18.36 14.98
C PHE A 112 -7.37 17.68 15.87
N TRP A 113 -7.62 18.20 17.07
CA TRP A 113 -8.70 17.72 17.93
C TRP A 113 -10.08 17.89 17.28
N ASP A 114 -10.31 18.95 16.52
CA ASP A 114 -11.60 19.21 15.88
C ASP A 114 -11.65 18.70 14.44
N THR A 115 -10.51 18.71 13.74
CA THR A 115 -10.43 18.38 12.31
C THR A 115 -10.09 16.92 12.03
N MET A 116 -9.51 16.21 13.01
CA MET A 116 -9.08 14.81 12.87
C MET A 116 -9.82 13.84 13.80
N THR A 117 -10.61 14.34 14.76
CA THR A 117 -11.56 13.51 15.51
C THR A 117 -12.76 13.19 14.60
N ASP A 118 -13.27 11.96 14.54
CA ASP A 118 -12.91 10.72 15.24
C ASP A 118 -11.57 10.12 14.77
N PHE A 119 -10.64 9.89 15.72
CA PHE A 119 -9.30 9.39 15.41
C PHE A 119 -9.30 8.01 14.74
N TYR A 120 -10.33 7.19 14.97
CA TYR A 120 -10.43 5.86 14.39
C TYR A 120 -11.21 5.83 13.07
N ALA A 121 -11.89 6.93 12.72
CA ALA A 121 -12.50 7.08 11.42
C ALA A 121 -11.45 7.31 10.32
N ARG A 122 -11.71 6.79 9.12
CA ARG A 122 -10.85 7.00 7.95
C ARG A 122 -10.95 8.45 7.46
N LEU A 123 -9.82 8.99 6.99
CA LEU A 123 -9.83 10.24 6.23
C LEU A 123 -10.70 10.06 4.97
N PRO A 124 -11.59 11.02 4.65
CA PRO A 124 -12.33 10.98 3.40
C PRO A 124 -11.37 11.23 2.22
N LYS A 125 -11.47 10.41 1.17
CA LYS A 125 -10.75 10.57 -0.12
C LYS A 125 -9.21 10.53 -0.05
N VAL A 126 -8.63 9.39 0.31
CA VAL A 126 -7.21 9.11 0.01
C VAL A 126 -7.11 8.39 -1.34
N THR A 127 -6.38 8.95 -2.30
CA THR A 127 -6.10 8.33 -3.60
C THR A 127 -5.00 7.28 -3.46
N GLY A 128 -5.15 6.09 -4.07
CA GLY A 128 -4.09 5.07 -4.10
C GLY A 128 -4.44 3.68 -3.59
N PHE A 129 -5.73 3.33 -3.41
CA PHE A 129 -6.10 1.98 -2.97
C PHE A 129 -5.93 0.92 -4.06
N GLY A 130 -5.25 -0.17 -3.70
CA GLY A 130 -5.66 -1.51 -4.13
C GLY A 130 -4.97 -2.08 -5.36
N ALA A 131 -3.68 -1.82 -5.60
CA ALA A 131 -2.98 -2.45 -6.73
C ALA A 131 -3.01 -4.00 -6.63
N GLU A 132 -2.59 -4.57 -5.49
CA GLU A 132 -2.64 -6.03 -5.29
C GLU A 132 -4.08 -6.55 -5.15
N ALA A 133 -4.94 -5.88 -4.38
CA ALA A 133 -6.35 -6.28 -4.26
C ALA A 133 -7.11 -6.24 -5.62
N THR A 134 -6.65 -5.40 -6.56
CA THR A 134 -7.14 -5.39 -7.94
C THR A 134 -6.57 -6.55 -8.74
N ALA A 135 -5.27 -6.83 -8.61
CA ALA A 135 -4.61 -7.96 -9.26
C ALA A 135 -5.24 -9.31 -8.85
N ASP A 136 -5.49 -9.53 -7.56
CA ASP A 136 -6.14 -10.77 -7.05
C ASP A 136 -7.54 -10.96 -7.63
N LYS A 137 -8.34 -9.88 -7.71
CA LYS A 137 -9.69 -9.93 -8.28
C LYS A 137 -9.66 -10.23 -9.78
N ILE A 138 -8.75 -9.59 -10.52
CA ILE A 138 -8.56 -9.83 -11.95
C ILE A 138 -8.11 -11.28 -12.16
N GLY A 139 -7.11 -11.75 -11.40
CA GLY A 139 -6.60 -13.11 -11.47
C GLY A 139 -7.68 -14.16 -11.20
N LEU A 140 -8.48 -13.96 -10.15
CA LEU A 140 -9.62 -14.84 -9.83
C LEU A 140 -10.66 -14.84 -10.95
N GLY A 141 -10.98 -13.67 -11.50
CA GLY A 141 -11.93 -13.54 -12.62
C GLY A 141 -11.48 -14.30 -13.87
N ILE A 142 -10.20 -14.15 -14.25
CA ILE A 142 -9.60 -14.87 -15.40
C ILE A 142 -9.60 -16.38 -15.14
N ALA A 143 -9.18 -16.81 -13.94
CA ALA A 143 -9.15 -18.22 -13.59
C ALA A 143 -10.55 -18.86 -13.65
N ALA A 144 -11.56 -18.19 -13.09
CA ALA A 144 -12.94 -18.65 -13.12
C ALA A 144 -13.49 -18.74 -14.56
N ALA A 145 -13.26 -17.72 -15.39
CA ALA A 145 -13.70 -17.72 -16.79
C ALA A 145 -13.03 -18.86 -17.59
N THR A 146 -11.74 -19.07 -17.37
CA THR A 146 -10.97 -20.14 -18.01
C THR A 146 -11.51 -21.52 -17.62
N ALA A 147 -11.76 -21.75 -16.32
CA ALA A 147 -12.32 -22.99 -15.82
C ALA A 147 -13.71 -23.29 -16.42
N VAL A 148 -14.59 -22.28 -16.51
CA VAL A 148 -15.90 -22.42 -17.16
C VAL A 148 -15.75 -22.75 -18.65
N GLY A 149 -14.83 -22.08 -19.35
CA GLY A 149 -14.56 -22.35 -20.77
C GLY A 149 -14.13 -23.80 -21.02
N PHE A 150 -13.16 -24.31 -20.25
CA PHE A 150 -12.73 -25.71 -20.35
C PHE A 150 -13.83 -26.70 -19.93
N GLY A 151 -14.60 -26.39 -18.87
CA GLY A 151 -15.73 -27.21 -18.44
C GLY A 151 -16.81 -27.32 -19.51
N ALA A 152 -17.22 -26.20 -20.10
CA ALA A 152 -18.21 -26.16 -21.18
C ALA A 152 -17.72 -26.91 -22.43
N HIS A 153 -16.45 -26.73 -22.81
CA HIS A 153 -15.85 -27.46 -23.93
C HIS A 153 -15.83 -28.99 -23.67
N GLY A 154 -15.47 -29.40 -22.45
CA GLY A 154 -15.48 -30.81 -22.05
C GLY A 154 -16.87 -31.44 -22.11
N VAL A 155 -17.90 -30.74 -21.61
CA VAL A 155 -19.31 -31.20 -21.68
C VAL A 155 -19.78 -31.30 -23.12
N ALA A 156 -19.51 -30.28 -23.95
CA ALA A 156 -19.87 -30.30 -25.37
C ALA A 156 -19.22 -31.47 -26.13
N LYS A 157 -17.93 -31.75 -25.89
CA LYS A 157 -17.23 -32.89 -26.49
C LYS A 157 -17.79 -34.24 -26.00
N ALA A 158 -18.16 -34.37 -24.73
CA ALA A 158 -18.78 -35.58 -24.21
C ALA A 158 -20.16 -35.84 -24.85
N ILE A 159 -20.96 -34.79 -25.06
CA ILE A 159 -22.26 -34.87 -25.74
C ILE A 159 -22.07 -35.25 -27.21
N GLN A 160 -21.18 -34.58 -27.95
CA GLN A 160 -20.90 -34.92 -29.35
C GLN A 160 -20.46 -36.39 -29.51
N ARG A 161 -19.59 -36.87 -28.62
CA ARG A 161 -19.10 -38.25 -28.62
C ARG A 161 -20.21 -39.27 -28.28
N ARG A 162 -21.15 -38.92 -27.40
CA ARG A 162 -22.32 -39.76 -27.08
C ARG A 162 -23.43 -39.71 -28.14
N ALA A 163 -23.58 -38.59 -28.82
CA ALA A 163 -24.58 -38.39 -29.86
C ALA A 163 -24.17 -38.98 -31.22
N GLY A 164 -22.97 -39.58 -31.33
CA GLY A 164 -22.46 -40.11 -32.60
C GLY A 164 -22.17 -39.04 -33.66
N LEU A 165 -22.19 -37.76 -33.28
CA LEU A 165 -21.91 -36.62 -34.16
C LEU A 165 -20.39 -36.42 -34.26
N GLY A 166 -19.69 -37.42 -34.79
CA GLY A 166 -18.32 -37.23 -35.28
C GLY A 166 -18.41 -36.51 -36.62
N SER A 167 -18.07 -35.22 -36.69
CA SER A 167 -17.75 -34.64 -37.99
C SER A 167 -16.48 -35.30 -38.51
N GLU A 168 -16.59 -35.98 -39.64
CA GLU A 168 -15.46 -36.24 -40.52
C GLU A 168 -14.79 -34.89 -40.85
N GLY A 169 -13.60 -34.67 -40.28
CA GLY A 169 -12.64 -33.65 -40.70
C GLY A 169 -11.40 -34.37 -41.24
N PRO A 170 -10.72 -33.81 -42.26
CA PRO A 170 -9.94 -34.58 -43.22
C PRO A 170 -8.70 -35.24 -42.59
N ALA A 171 -8.34 -36.39 -43.13
CA ALA A 171 -7.20 -37.19 -42.71
C ALA A 171 -5.88 -36.39 -42.77
N PRO A 172 -4.95 -36.59 -41.81
CA PRO A 172 -3.61 -36.06 -41.93
C PRO A 172 -2.91 -36.74 -43.11
N GLY A 173 -2.41 -35.92 -44.04
CA GLY A 173 -1.56 -36.38 -45.14
C GLY A 173 -0.35 -37.12 -44.59
N SER A 174 -0.06 -38.26 -45.21
CA SER A 174 1.15 -39.05 -44.99
C SER A 174 2.39 -38.20 -45.21
N MET A 175 3.21 -38.05 -44.17
CA MET A 175 4.63 -37.76 -44.33
C MET A 175 5.25 -38.97 -45.05
N GLU A 176 5.70 -38.74 -46.27
CA GLU A 176 6.70 -39.61 -46.89
C GLU A 176 8.06 -39.31 -46.27
N ASP A 177 8.71 -40.40 -45.89
CA ASP A 177 9.99 -40.51 -45.21
C ASP A 177 11.06 -40.63 -46.30
N ASP A 178 11.76 -39.53 -46.60
CA ASP A 178 12.95 -39.57 -47.46
C ASP A 178 14.20 -39.48 -46.59
N THR A 179 14.66 -40.65 -46.16
CA THR A 179 16.04 -40.86 -45.70
C THR A 179 16.93 -41.23 -46.89
N ASP A 180 17.84 -40.34 -47.27
CA ASP A 180 19.11 -40.62 -47.97
C ASP A 180 19.98 -39.35 -47.79
N GLY A 181 21.20 -39.31 -47.26
CA GLY A 181 22.23 -40.33 -47.15
C GLY A 181 23.42 -39.99 -48.05
N SER A 182 24.26 -39.01 -47.69
CA SER A 182 25.67 -38.94 -48.16
C SER A 182 26.42 -37.72 -47.60
N GLU A 183 27.52 -38.05 -46.89
CA GLU A 183 28.86 -37.41 -46.79
C GLU A 183 29.02 -35.88 -46.78
#